data_AF-A0A651GDZ9-F1
#
_entry.id   AF-A0A651GDZ9-F1
#
_cell.length_a   1.000
_cell.length_b   1.000
_cell.length_c   1.000
_cell.angle_alpha   90.00
_cell.angle_beta   90.00
_cell.angle_gamma   90.00
#
_symmetry.space_group_name_H-M   'P 1'
#
loop_
_entity.id
_entity.type
_entity.pdbx_description
1 polymer ?
#
loop_
_entity_poly.entity_id
_entity_poly.type
_entity_poly.pdbx_seq_one_letter_code
_entity_poly.pdbx_strand_id
1 'polypeptide(L)' 'MNERSGEARVEINGARLNTAQSMALRVACARLLDDIGCDPDVLGSDEHGRHMADTYRTSAREILAMITSRV' A
#
# COMPACT_ATOMS: atom_id res chain seq x y z
N MET A 1 -14.44 -12.43 -22.72
CA MET A 1 -13.64 -11.26 -22.28
C MET A 1 -12.38 -11.77 -21.62
N ASN A 2 -11.28 -11.75 -22.34
CA ASN A 2 -9.99 -12.22 -21.87
C ASN A 2 -9.06 -11.01 -21.92
N GLU A 3 -9.11 -10.16 -20.88
CA GLU A 3 -8.17 -9.06 -20.73
C GLU A 3 -7.36 -9.34 -19.48
N ARG A 4 -6.06 -9.49 -19.70
CA ARG A 4 -5.01 -9.51 -18.69
C ARG A 4 -5.13 -8.23 -17.86
N SER A 5 -5.97 -8.22 -16.83
CA SER A 5 -5.96 -7.15 -15.83
C SER A 5 -4.55 -7.14 -15.25
N GLY A 6 -3.77 -6.12 -15.59
CA GLY A 6 -2.35 -5.98 -15.20
C GLY A 6 -2.16 -5.70 -13.72
N GLU A 7 -3.09 -6.15 -12.89
CA GLU A 7 -3.07 -6.01 -11.45
C GLU A 7 -2.14 -7.05 -10.84
N ALA A 8 -1.49 -6.68 -9.74
CA ALA A 8 -0.56 -7.54 -9.06
C ALA A 8 -1.25 -8.79 -8.48
N ARG A 9 -0.53 -9.92 -8.58
CA ARG A 9 -0.93 -11.17 -7.91
C ARG A 9 -0.39 -11.11 -6.49
N VAL A 10 -1.28 -10.91 -5.53
CA VAL A 10 -0.92 -10.76 -4.12
C VAL A 10 -1.33 -12.04 -3.38
N GLU A 11 -0.44 -12.51 -2.52
CA GLU A 11 -0.68 -13.63 -1.60
C GLU A 11 -0.35 -13.19 -0.18
N ILE A 12 -1.26 -13.45 0.76
CA ILE A 12 -1.09 -13.11 2.18
C ILE A 12 -1.40 -14.37 2.98
N ASN A 13 -0.43 -14.87 3.75
CA ASN A 13 -0.58 -16.06 4.59
C ASN A 13 -1.13 -17.29 3.83
N GLY A 14 -0.68 -17.52 2.58
CA GLY A 14 -1.16 -18.62 1.74
C GLY A 14 -2.49 -18.36 1.02
N ALA A 15 -3.18 -17.25 1.32
CA ALA A 15 -4.41 -16.87 0.65
C ALA A 15 -4.12 -15.93 -0.51
N ARG A 16 -4.44 -16.37 -1.73
CA ARG A 16 -4.32 -15.56 -2.94
C ARG A 16 -5.49 -14.59 -3.06
N LEU A 17 -5.18 -13.30 -3.14
CA LEU A 17 -6.18 -12.27 -3.35
C LEU A 17 -6.74 -12.35 -4.77
N ASN A 18 -8.06 -12.16 -4.88
CA ASN A 18 -8.70 -11.94 -6.18
C ASN A 18 -8.38 -10.53 -6.70
N THR A 19 -8.69 -10.26 -7.97
CA THR A 19 -8.37 -8.97 -8.61
C THR A 19 -8.95 -7.77 -7.86
N ALA A 20 -10.18 -7.84 -7.36
CA ALA A 20 -10.79 -6.74 -6.62
C ALA A 20 -10.07 -6.49 -5.28
N GLN A 21 -9.66 -7.55 -4.59
CA GLN A 21 -8.89 -7.46 -3.36
C GLN A 21 -7.48 -6.88 -3.59
N SER A 22 -6.78 -7.29 -4.66
CA SER A 22 -5.50 -6.68 -5.06
C SER A 22 -5.66 -5.19 -5.38
N MET A 23 -6.71 -4.82 -6.12
CA MET A 23 -7.03 -3.40 -6.39
C MET A 23 -7.30 -2.60 -5.12
N ALA A 24 -8.06 -3.18 -4.18
CA ALA A 24 -8.35 -2.53 -2.90
C ALA A 24 -7.07 -2.29 -2.09
N LEU A 25 -6.13 -3.25 -2.10
CA LEU A 25 -4.82 -3.09 -1.46
C LEU A 25 -4.03 -1.92 -2.09
N ARG A 26 -3.98 -1.84 -3.42
CA ARG A 26 -3.32 -0.72 -4.13
C ARG A 26 -3.87 0.64 -3.72
N VAL A 27 -5.19 0.76 -3.66
CA VAL A 27 -5.87 2.00 -3.26
C VAL A 27 -5.59 2.32 -1.80
N ALA A 28 -5.64 1.34 -0.90
CA ALA A 28 -5.35 1.52 0.52
C ALA A 28 -3.92 2.02 0.75
N CYS A 29 -2.92 1.44 0.07
CA CYS A 29 -1.53 1.89 0.17
C CYS A 29 -1.34 3.31 -0.39
N ALA A 30 -1.96 3.63 -1.52
CA ALA A 30 -1.90 4.97 -2.10
C ALA A 30 -2.55 6.01 -1.17
N ARG A 31 -3.68 5.67 -0.55
CA ARG A 31 -4.39 6.57 0.35
C ARG A 31 -3.62 6.80 1.65
N LEU A 32 -3.08 5.73 2.24
CA LEU A 32 -2.24 5.83 3.44
C LEU A 32 -1.01 6.73 3.19
N LEU A 33 -0.40 6.61 2.01
CA LEU A 33 0.75 7.42 1.64
C LEU A 33 0.40 8.91 1.52
N ASP A 34 -0.77 9.22 0.96
CA ASP A 34 -1.32 10.57 0.85
C ASP A 34 -1.61 11.16 2.24
N ASP A 35 -2.32 10.42 3.09
CA ASP A 35 -2.69 10.86 4.44
C ASP A 35 -1.44 11.18 5.29
N ILE A 36 -0.40 10.33 5.28
CA ILE A 36 0.87 10.59 5.98
C ILE A 36 1.67 11.73 5.33
N GLY A 37 1.57 11.91 4.01
CA GLY A 37 2.24 12.99 3.30
C GLY A 37 1.66 14.37 3.63
N CYS A 38 0.35 14.43 3.90
CA CYS A 38 -0.35 15.65 4.28
C CYS A 38 -0.19 16.00 5.77
N ASP A 39 -0.11 14.99 6.64
CA ASP A 39 0.03 15.18 8.09
C ASP A 39 1.07 14.19 8.69
N PRO A 40 2.27 14.66 9.07
CA PRO A 40 3.28 13.81 9.69
C PRO A 40 2.91 13.36 11.11
N ASP A 41 1.92 13.99 11.75
CA ASP A 41 1.45 13.66 13.10
C ASP A 41 0.15 12.82 13.07
N VAL A 42 -0.26 12.30 11.89
CA VAL A 42 -1.52 11.53 11.70
C VAL A 42 -1.63 10.27 12.56
N LEU A 43 -0.50 9.72 13.01
CA LEU A 43 -0.43 8.55 13.90
C LEU A 43 -0.04 8.92 15.35
N GLY A 44 0.04 10.21 15.66
CA GLY A 44 0.48 10.74 16.95
C GLY A 44 1.58 11.78 16.78
N SER A 45 1.54 12.79 17.64
CA SER A 45 2.50 13.91 17.65
C SER A 45 3.77 13.64 18.46
N ASP A 46 3.87 12.46 19.09
CA ASP A 46 5.06 12.04 19.82
C ASP A 46 6.09 11.38 18.89
N GLU A 47 7.27 11.09 19.42
CA GLU A 47 8.36 10.47 18.65
C GLU A 47 7.94 9.10 18.08
N HIS A 48 7.14 8.35 18.83
CA HIS A 48 6.67 7.04 18.42
C HIS A 48 5.72 7.14 17.22
N GLY A 49 4.73 8.03 17.28
CA GLY A 49 3.78 8.28 16.19
C GLY A 49 4.47 8.72 14.90
N ARG A 50 5.44 9.63 15.00
CA ARG A 50 6.24 10.06 13.84
C ARG A 50 7.10 8.94 13.26
N HIS A 51 7.70 8.10 14.11
CA HIS A 51 8.48 6.96 13.65
C HIS A 51 7.59 5.90 12.97
N MET A 52 6.39 5.67 13.50
CA MET A 52 5.39 4.82 12.86
C MET A 52 4.95 5.37 11.51
N ALA A 53 4.70 6.68 11.42
CA ALA A 53 4.30 7.33 10.17
C ALA A 53 5.38 7.17 9.09
N ASP A 54 6.66 7.33 9.46
CA ASP A 54 7.77 7.11 8.54
C ASP A 54 7.89 5.65 8.07
N THR A 55 7.72 4.71 9.01
CA THR A 55 7.73 3.27 8.71
C THR A 55 6.62 2.91 7.73
N TYR A 56 5.39 3.33 8.00
CA TYR A 56 4.23 3.04 7.16
C TYR A 56 4.33 3.70 5.79
N ARG A 57 4.83 4.94 5.73
CA ARG A 57 5.13 5.64 4.47
C ARG A 57 6.12 4.85 3.61
N THR A 58 7.17 4.34 4.22
CA THR A 58 8.21 3.56 3.52
C THR A 58 7.64 2.25 3.00
N SER A 59 6.96 1.47 3.85
CA SER A 59 6.33 0.21 3.43
C SER A 59 5.26 0.41 2.35
N ALA A 60 4.44 1.47 2.45
CA ALA A 60 3.44 1.78 1.44
C ALA A 60 4.08 2.07 0.07
N ARG A 61 5.19 2.82 0.04
CA ARG A 61 5.95 3.07 -1.20
C ARG A 61 6.52 1.80 -1.80
N GLU A 62 7.11 0.93 -0.99
CA GLU A 62 7.64 -0.35 -1.45
C GLU A 62 6.55 -1.24 -2.04
N ILE A 63 5.40 -1.35 -1.36
CA ILE A 63 4.25 -2.12 -1.85
C ILE A 63 3.75 -1.53 -3.18
N LEU A 64 3.55 -0.22 -3.26
CA LEU A 64 3.13 0.45 -4.49
C LEU A 64 4.11 0.22 -5.64
N ALA A 65 5.42 0.30 -5.37
CA ALA A 65 6.44 0.00 -6.36
C ALA A 65 6.34 -1.46 -6.83
N MET A 66 6.24 -2.44 -5.93
CA MET A 66 6.12 -3.86 -6.27
C MET A 66 4.88 -4.16 -7.13
N ILE A 67 3.73 -3.54 -6.83
CA ILE A 67 2.49 -3.81 -7.56
C ILE A 67 2.36 -3.04 -8.88
N THR A 68 3.11 -1.93 -9.06
CA THR A 68 3.10 -1.12 -10.30
C THR A 68 4.26 -1.41 -11.25
N SER A 69 5.36 -1.99 -10.74
CA SER A 69 6.51 -2.38 -11.54
C SER A 69 6.14 -3.56 -12.45
N ARG A 70 5.86 -3.27 -13.72
CA ARG A 70 5.77 -4.30 -14.76
C ARG A 70 7.15 -4.93 -14.94
N VAL A 71 7.27 -6.20 -14.58
CA VAL A 71 8.27 -7.12 -15.19
C VAL A 71 7.64 -7.73 -16.44
#